data_AF-A0A1J5WSS3-F1
#
_entry.id   AF-A0A1J5WSS3-F1
#
_cell.length_a   1.000
_cell.length_b   1.000
_cell.length_c   1.000
_cell.angle_alpha   90.00
_cell.angle_beta   90.00
_cell.angle_gamma   90.00
#
_symmetry.space_group_name_H-M   'P 1'
#
loop_
_entity.id
_entity.type
_entity.pdbx_description
1 polymer ?
#
loop_
_entity_poly.entity_id
_entity_poly.type
_entity_poly.pdbx_seq_one_letter_code
_entity_poly.pdbx_strand_id
1 'polypeptide(L)'
;MARRTSMLSVLSLSALTGAGCKARNMDKISVYREEDYEHLDFIAYGMYGVVSKVKNRETEEVYALKTLRPEKSEHGATEASALEQLDHKNIVRMIATSSEDGFFYTVLEYIQADLEGASSDKENIPKIKEKEAEILFRVLEGIAYIHSKSLVHRDLKLSNILVDLETMAVKICDFGACIDGKKSFYMDNSFYGKDLSDAAKLMRHLLPPSAKETHGRMVPENNVEHLDDETFFYFKNKEDLLQRMCFPEDINAHTAAELLKHPFFADVRRLDGSGEAKKDQPGAQIKE
;
A
#
# COMPACT_ATOMS: atom_id res chain seq x y z
N MET A 1 2.14 -7.76 -40.34
CA MET A 1 2.43 -8.88 -39.43
C MET A 1 3.92 -8.88 -39.14
N ALA A 2 4.32 -8.39 -37.96
CA ALA A 2 5.69 -8.53 -37.47
C ALA A 2 5.58 -9.08 -36.04
N ARG A 3 5.96 -10.35 -35.86
CA ARG A 3 6.06 -10.99 -34.54
C ARG A 3 7.30 -10.40 -33.86
N ARG A 4 7.11 -9.71 -32.73
CA ARG A 4 8.20 -9.38 -31.81
C ARG A 4 8.46 -10.61 -30.95
N THR A 5 9.60 -11.22 -31.19
CA THR A 5 10.15 -12.35 -30.46
C THR A 5 10.60 -11.89 -29.07
N SER A 6 10.27 -12.70 -28.08
CA SER A 6 10.68 -12.62 -26.68
C SER A 6 12.20 -12.39 -26.54
N MET A 7 12.58 -11.38 -25.76
CA MET A 7 13.91 -11.26 -25.16
C MET A 7 13.70 -11.01 -23.67
N LEU A 8 13.93 -12.03 -22.85
CA LEU A 8 14.34 -11.92 -21.44
C LEU A 8 14.83 -13.30 -20.97
N SER A 9 16.13 -13.54 -21.17
CA SER A 9 16.87 -14.57 -20.44
C SER A 9 18.31 -14.10 -20.26
N VAL A 10 18.54 -13.17 -19.33
CA VAL A 10 19.89 -12.80 -18.90
C VAL A 10 19.85 -12.42 -17.42
N LEU A 11 20.46 -13.30 -16.60
CA LEU A 11 21.01 -13.11 -15.24
C LEU A 11 20.05 -13.05 -14.04
N SER A 12 19.69 -14.23 -13.53
CA SER A 12 19.53 -14.44 -12.09
C SER A 12 20.82 -15.07 -11.53
N LEU A 13 21.65 -14.27 -10.86
CA LEU A 13 22.71 -14.79 -10.02
C LEU A 13 23.00 -13.84 -8.85
N SER A 14 22.17 -13.92 -7.81
CA SER A 14 22.58 -13.68 -6.42
C SER A 14 21.43 -14.01 -5.47
N ALA A 15 21.29 -15.29 -5.13
CA ALA A 15 20.77 -15.71 -3.85
C ALA A 15 21.93 -15.74 -2.83
N LEU A 16 21.62 -15.47 -1.55
CA LEU A 16 22.47 -15.30 -0.35
C LEU A 16 22.75 -13.81 -0.06
N THR A 17 22.23 -13.18 1.00
CA THR A 17 21.98 -13.69 2.36
C THR A 17 20.98 -12.82 3.12
N GLY A 18 20.20 -13.47 3.99
CA GLY A 18 20.04 -12.96 5.36
C GLY A 18 18.83 -12.08 5.64
N ALA A 19 17.71 -12.75 5.94
CA ALA A 19 16.76 -12.25 6.93
C ALA A 19 17.52 -11.97 8.25
N GLY A 20 17.88 -10.71 8.45
CA GLY A 20 18.25 -10.15 9.74
C GLY A 20 17.41 -8.90 9.92
N CYS A 21 16.49 -8.91 10.88
CA CYS A 21 15.92 -7.67 11.39
C CYS A 21 17.08 -6.88 12.02
N LYS A 22 17.79 -6.09 11.21
CA LYS A 22 18.60 -4.99 11.75
C LYS A 22 17.59 -4.02 12.37
N ALA A 23 17.75 -3.74 13.65
CA ALA A 23 17.09 -2.63 14.31
C ALA A 23 17.31 -1.39 13.42
N ARG A 24 16.23 -0.88 12.82
CA ARG A 24 16.30 0.25 11.91
C ARG A 24 16.38 1.51 12.75
N ASN A 25 17.55 2.16 12.71
CA ASN A 25 17.70 3.52 13.19
C ASN A 25 16.76 4.41 12.36
N MET A 26 16.14 5.41 13.00
CA MET A 26 15.49 6.49 12.25
C MET A 26 16.57 7.28 11.51
N ASP A 27 16.95 6.81 10.34
CA ASP A 27 17.86 7.53 9.47
C ASP A 27 17.18 8.84 9.09
N LYS A 28 17.84 9.94 9.45
CA LYS A 28 17.45 11.28 9.07
C LYS A 28 17.29 11.31 7.55
N ILE A 29 16.12 11.73 7.06
CA ILE A 29 15.87 11.92 5.62
C ILE A 29 16.99 12.76 5.03
N SER A 30 17.63 12.27 3.98
CA SER A 30 18.78 12.92 3.37
C SER A 30 18.35 14.01 2.40
N VAL A 31 19.28 14.90 2.06
CA VAL A 31 19.07 15.87 0.99
C VAL A 31 19.32 15.16 -0.35
N TYR A 32 18.41 15.30 -1.31
CA TYR A 32 18.61 14.80 -2.66
C TYR A 32 19.66 15.65 -3.40
N ARG A 33 20.62 14.99 -4.06
CA ARG A 33 21.57 15.59 -5.00
C ARG A 33 21.60 14.73 -6.25
N GLU A 34 21.45 15.35 -7.42
CA GLU A 34 21.36 14.62 -8.69
C GLU A 34 22.60 13.76 -8.97
N GLU A 35 23.79 14.24 -8.60
CA GLU A 35 25.06 13.53 -8.76
C GLU A 35 25.15 12.19 -8.02
N ASP A 36 24.42 12.02 -6.91
CA ASP A 36 24.42 10.79 -6.10
C ASP A 36 23.63 9.65 -6.76
N TYR A 37 22.88 9.95 -7.82
CA TYR A 37 21.98 9.00 -8.47
C TYR A 37 22.29 8.83 -9.98
N GLU A 38 22.01 7.64 -10.48
CA GLU A 38 21.99 7.30 -11.89
C GLU A 38 20.53 7.09 -12.33
N HIS A 39 20.11 7.78 -13.40
CA HIS A 39 18.79 7.58 -14.00
C HIS A 39 18.77 6.29 -14.81
N LEU A 40 17.90 5.35 -14.43
CA LEU A 40 17.78 4.05 -15.09
C LEU A 40 16.68 4.06 -16.15
N ASP A 41 15.46 4.45 -15.76
CA ASP A 41 14.29 4.35 -16.65
C ASP A 41 13.21 5.37 -16.29
N PHE A 42 12.33 5.65 -17.24
CA PHE A 42 11.09 6.38 -17.00
C PHE A 42 10.02 5.41 -16.49
N ILE A 43 9.29 5.79 -15.43
CA ILE A 43 8.20 4.98 -14.89
C ILE A 43 6.86 5.53 -15.40
N ALA A 44 6.55 6.78 -15.09
CA ALA A 44 5.24 7.36 -15.39
C ALA A 44 5.23 8.89 -15.40
N TYR A 45 4.21 9.44 -16.07
CA TYR A 45 3.78 10.81 -15.84
C TYR A 45 2.78 10.82 -14.68
N GLY A 46 3.12 11.54 -13.62
CA GLY A 46 2.17 11.83 -12.55
C GLY A 46 1.35 13.08 -12.87
N MET A 47 0.27 13.31 -12.10
CA MET A 47 -0.55 14.53 -12.25
C MET A 47 0.24 15.84 -12.10
N TYR A 48 1.35 15.79 -11.36
CA TYR A 48 2.14 16.96 -10.97
C TYR A 48 3.56 16.98 -11.54
N GLY A 49 3.95 15.94 -12.29
CA GLY A 49 5.35 15.77 -12.66
C GLY A 49 5.68 14.42 -13.26
N VAL A 50 6.92 13.99 -13.06
CA VAL A 50 7.44 12.73 -13.61
C VAL A 50 7.90 11.81 -12.48
N VAL A 51 7.77 10.51 -12.70
CA VAL A 51 8.36 9.48 -11.85
C VAL A 51 9.36 8.68 -12.68
N SER A 52 10.58 8.59 -12.18
CA SER A 52 11.68 7.87 -12.82
C SER A 52 12.30 6.85 -11.87
N LYS A 53 12.81 5.76 -12.42
CA LYS A 53 13.61 4.79 -11.71
C LYS A 53 15.05 5.29 -11.66
N VAL A 54 15.61 5.38 -10.46
CA VAL A 54 16.98 5.82 -10.24
C VAL A 54 17.73 4.79 -9.40
N LYS A 55 19.05 4.83 -9.45
CA LYS A 55 19.93 3.99 -8.65
C LYS A 55 20.90 4.87 -7.89
N ASN A 56 21.00 4.68 -6.58
CA ASN A 56 21.99 5.38 -5.79
C ASN A 56 23.38 4.81 -6.10
N ARG A 57 24.35 5.67 -6.43
CA ARG A 57 25.67 5.26 -6.92
C ARG A 57 26.56 4.64 -5.85
N GLU A 58 26.32 4.92 -4.57
CA GLU A 58 27.11 4.40 -3.46
C GLU A 58 26.59 3.05 -2.99
N THR A 59 25.28 2.96 -2.75
CA THR A 59 24.62 1.77 -2.19
C THR A 59 24.21 0.76 -3.25
N GLU A 60 24.19 1.17 -4.52
CA GLU A 60 23.67 0.42 -5.66
C GLU A 60 22.17 0.09 -5.55
N GLU A 61 21.47 0.64 -4.56
CA GLU A 61 20.04 0.43 -4.35
C GLU A 61 19.19 1.23 -5.36
N VAL A 62 18.05 0.64 -5.72
CA VAL A 62 17.11 1.19 -6.70
C VAL A 62 15.96 1.91 -6.00
N TYR A 63 15.61 3.09 -6.50
CA TYR A 63 14.60 3.97 -5.93
C TYR A 63 13.68 4.56 -7.01
N ALA A 64 12.56 5.12 -6.57
CA ALA A 64 11.69 5.95 -7.39
C ALA A 64 11.97 7.43 -7.09
N LEU A 65 12.31 8.21 -8.12
CA LEU A 65 12.45 9.66 -8.05
C LEU A 65 11.18 10.31 -8.61
N LYS A 66 10.47 11.05 -7.76
CA LYS A 66 9.33 11.89 -8.12
C LYS A 66 9.82 13.33 -8.28
N THR A 67 9.67 13.89 -9.48
CA THR A 67 10.05 15.28 -9.79
C THR A 67 8.80 16.09 -10.11
N LEU A 68 8.46 17.04 -9.24
CA LEU A 68 7.29 17.91 -9.39
C LEU A 68 7.70 19.25 -9.99
N ARG A 69 6.84 19.78 -10.85
CA ARG A 69 7.04 21.11 -11.46
C ARG A 69 6.86 22.22 -10.42
N PRO A 70 7.43 23.42 -10.64
CA PRO A 70 7.39 24.51 -9.67
C PRO A 70 6.00 24.91 -9.19
N GLU A 71 5.00 24.86 -10.06
CA GLU A 71 3.61 25.19 -9.73
C GLU A 71 2.96 24.19 -8.76
N LYS A 72 3.63 23.05 -8.50
CA LYS A 72 3.19 21.96 -7.63
C LYS A 72 4.14 21.69 -6.47
N SER A 73 5.13 22.56 -6.25
CA SER A 73 6.07 22.47 -5.12
C SER A 73 5.38 22.35 -3.76
N GLU A 74 4.25 23.04 -3.54
CA GLU A 74 3.45 22.90 -2.31
C GLU A 74 2.94 21.48 -2.06
N HIS A 75 2.59 20.74 -3.12
CA HIS A 75 2.16 19.34 -2.99
C HIS A 75 3.34 18.45 -2.60
N GLY A 76 4.52 18.72 -3.18
CA GLY A 76 5.76 18.02 -2.82
C GLY A 76 6.16 18.29 -1.36
N ALA A 77 6.09 19.54 -0.91
CA ALA A 77 6.36 19.90 0.49
C ALA A 77 5.34 19.28 1.46
N THR A 78 4.07 19.21 1.06
CA THR A 78 3.02 18.52 1.86
C THR A 78 3.31 17.03 1.97
N GLU A 79 3.65 16.38 0.86
CA GLU A 79 4.01 14.96 0.83
C GLU A 79 5.25 14.66 1.68
N ALA A 80 6.32 15.44 1.52
CA ALA A 80 7.54 15.28 2.31
C ALA A 80 7.28 15.47 3.81
N SER A 81 6.53 16.52 4.20
CA SER A 81 6.19 16.78 5.60
C SER A 81 5.31 15.67 6.22
N ALA A 82 4.46 15.02 5.43
CA ALA A 82 3.69 13.87 5.89
C ALA A 82 4.60 12.65 6.06
N LEU A 83 5.39 12.31 5.03
CA LEU A 83 6.27 11.14 5.03
C LEU A 83 7.39 11.21 6.07
N GLU A 84 7.86 12.41 6.42
CA GLU A 84 8.77 12.65 7.55
C GLU A 84 8.25 12.12 8.90
N GLN A 85 6.93 12.06 9.07
CA GLN A 85 6.28 11.63 10.31
C GLN A 85 5.91 10.14 10.29
N LEU A 86 6.10 9.47 9.15
CA LEU A 86 5.56 8.14 8.88
C LEU A 86 6.67 7.11 8.67
N ASP A 87 6.77 6.18 9.62
CA ASP A 87 7.58 4.97 9.49
C ASP A 87 6.70 3.77 9.78
N HIS A 88 6.28 3.06 8.72
CA HIS A 88 5.40 1.90 8.81
C HIS A 88 5.57 0.96 7.60
N LYS A 89 5.47 -0.36 7.82
CA LYS A 89 5.66 -1.37 6.77
C LYS A 89 4.74 -1.18 5.57
N ASN A 90 3.52 -0.67 5.79
CA ASN A 90 2.49 -0.44 4.77
C ASN A 90 2.42 1.01 4.26
N ILE A 91 3.48 1.80 4.44
CA ILE A 91 3.62 3.15 3.90
C ILE A 91 4.95 3.20 3.15
N VAL A 92 4.97 3.91 2.02
CA VAL A 92 6.20 4.13 1.24
C VAL A 92 7.20 4.95 2.06
N ARG A 93 8.44 4.51 2.11
CA ARG A 93 9.53 5.20 2.80
C ARG A 93 10.11 6.29 1.90
N MET A 94 10.23 7.50 2.45
CA MET A 94 11.00 8.58 1.85
C MET A 94 12.48 8.44 2.25
N ILE A 95 13.36 8.50 1.25
CA ILE A 95 14.80 8.35 1.40
C ILE A 95 15.45 9.72 1.46
N ALA A 96 15.11 10.57 0.49
CA ALA A 96 15.68 11.89 0.31
C ALA A 96 14.67 12.86 -0.28
N THR A 97 14.87 14.15 -0.04
CA THR A 97 14.11 15.20 -0.72
C THR A 97 14.96 16.46 -0.93
N SER A 98 14.61 17.26 -1.93
CA SER A 98 15.15 18.61 -2.11
C SER A 98 14.17 19.48 -2.88
N SER A 99 14.42 20.80 -2.83
CA SER A 99 13.79 21.75 -3.73
C SER A 99 14.88 22.63 -4.34
N GLU A 100 14.95 22.65 -5.67
CA GLU A 100 15.99 23.33 -6.43
C GLU A 100 15.39 23.86 -7.73
N ASP A 101 15.76 25.09 -8.11
CA ASP A 101 15.25 25.78 -9.31
C ASP A 101 13.71 25.77 -9.47
N GLY A 102 13.02 25.78 -8.33
CA GLY A 102 11.57 25.70 -8.24
C GLY A 102 11.01 24.27 -8.33
N PHE A 103 11.77 23.29 -8.84
CA PHE A 103 11.35 21.90 -8.82
C PHE A 103 11.39 21.31 -7.40
N PHE A 104 10.59 20.27 -7.19
CA PHE A 104 10.59 19.53 -5.94
C PHE A 104 10.89 18.06 -6.23
N TYR A 105 11.88 17.51 -5.55
CA TYR A 105 12.40 16.17 -5.76
C TYR A 105 12.16 15.33 -4.52
N THR A 106 11.62 14.13 -4.71
CA THR A 106 11.40 13.16 -3.64
C THR A 106 11.89 11.79 -4.09
N VAL A 107 12.86 11.23 -3.36
CA VAL A 107 13.33 9.85 -3.55
C VAL A 107 12.58 8.94 -2.60
N LEU A 108 11.92 7.93 -3.14
CA LEU A 108 11.10 6.96 -2.44
C LEU A 108 11.67 5.55 -2.62
N GLU A 109 11.41 4.65 -1.68
CA GLU A 109 11.63 3.22 -1.93
C GLU A 109 10.88 2.76 -3.20
N TYR A 110 11.53 1.96 -4.02
CA TYR A 110 10.94 1.47 -5.26
C TYR A 110 10.15 0.18 -5.02
N ILE A 111 8.91 0.15 -5.49
CA ILE A 111 8.05 -1.03 -5.55
C ILE A 111 7.63 -1.24 -7.00
N GLN A 112 7.64 -2.49 -7.45
CA GLN A 112 7.51 -2.86 -8.87
C GLN A 112 6.23 -2.37 -9.54
N ALA A 113 5.10 -2.40 -8.83
CA ALA A 113 3.79 -2.14 -9.39
C ALA A 113 2.90 -1.39 -8.41
N ASP A 114 1.89 -0.72 -8.95
CA ASP A 114 0.70 -0.32 -8.22
C ASP A 114 -0.45 -1.31 -8.48
N LEU A 115 -1.52 -1.23 -7.68
CA LEU A 115 -2.67 -2.12 -7.83
C LEU A 115 -3.48 -1.83 -9.10
N GLU A 116 -3.39 -0.65 -9.71
CA GLU A 116 -4.12 -0.32 -10.95
C GLU A 116 -3.52 -1.08 -12.13
N GLY A 117 -2.20 -1.02 -12.28
CA GLY A 117 -1.43 -1.79 -13.26
C GLY A 117 -1.51 -3.29 -12.97
N ALA A 118 -1.29 -3.71 -11.71
CA ALA A 118 -1.32 -5.13 -11.35
C ALA A 118 -2.71 -5.77 -11.56
N SER A 119 -3.79 -5.02 -11.37
CA SER A 119 -5.15 -5.53 -11.59
C SER A 119 -5.59 -5.49 -13.06
N SER A 120 -4.85 -4.80 -13.91
CA SER A 120 -5.08 -4.75 -15.36
C SER A 120 -4.30 -5.84 -16.11
N ASP A 121 -3.28 -6.42 -15.47
CA ASP A 121 -2.47 -7.50 -16.03
C ASP A 121 -3.10 -8.88 -15.78
N LYS A 122 -3.38 -9.60 -16.88
CA LYS A 122 -4.01 -10.93 -16.85
C LYS A 122 -3.21 -11.96 -16.05
N GLU A 123 -1.90 -11.83 -15.99
CA GLU A 123 -1.04 -12.77 -15.26
C GLU A 123 -1.13 -12.53 -13.74
N ASN A 124 -1.34 -11.28 -13.32
CA ASN A 124 -1.37 -10.90 -11.91
C ASN A 124 -2.77 -10.95 -11.29
N ILE A 125 -3.84 -10.79 -12.08
CA ILE A 125 -5.24 -10.82 -11.61
C ILE A 125 -5.55 -11.98 -10.66
N PRO A 126 -5.22 -13.26 -10.98
CA PRO A 126 -5.52 -14.37 -10.07
C PRO A 126 -4.86 -14.21 -8.70
N LYS A 127 -3.59 -13.78 -8.68
CA LYS A 127 -2.82 -13.58 -7.45
C LYS A 127 -3.37 -12.42 -6.61
N ILE A 128 -3.71 -11.30 -7.24
CA ILE A 128 -4.32 -10.15 -6.56
C ILE A 128 -5.68 -10.53 -5.97
N LYS A 129 -6.51 -11.26 -6.72
CA LYS A 129 -7.82 -11.71 -6.24
C LYS A 129 -7.72 -12.69 -5.08
N GLU A 130 -6.81 -13.65 -5.13
CA GLU A 130 -6.59 -14.60 -4.03
C GLU A 130 -6.15 -13.88 -2.73
N LYS A 131 -5.39 -12.79 -2.87
CA LYS A 131 -4.83 -12.03 -1.75
C LYS A 131 -5.65 -10.80 -1.35
N GLU A 132 -6.88 -10.66 -1.81
CA GLU A 132 -7.70 -9.48 -1.58
C GLU A 132 -7.83 -9.06 -0.10
N ALA A 133 -8.10 -10.03 0.78
CA ALA A 133 -8.31 -9.77 2.19
C ALA A 133 -7.01 -9.33 2.85
N GLU A 134 -5.88 -9.92 2.43
CA GLU A 134 -4.55 -9.54 2.89
C GLU A 134 -4.19 -8.12 2.43
N ILE A 135 -4.46 -7.79 1.16
CA ILE A 135 -4.24 -6.45 0.60
C ILE A 135 -5.05 -5.41 1.39
N LEU A 136 -6.35 -5.63 1.60
CA LEU A 136 -7.18 -4.72 2.38
C LEU A 136 -6.69 -4.58 3.82
N PHE A 137 -6.32 -5.69 4.44
CA PHE A 137 -5.79 -5.68 5.80
C PHE A 137 -4.55 -4.79 5.89
N ARG A 138 -3.61 -4.90 4.94
CA ARG A 138 -2.42 -4.03 4.88
C ARG A 138 -2.72 -2.57 4.62
N VAL A 139 -3.69 -2.28 3.75
CA VAL A 139 -4.16 -0.91 3.53
C VAL A 139 -4.75 -0.34 4.83
N LEU A 140 -5.60 -1.10 5.54
CA LEU A 140 -6.18 -0.66 6.81
C LEU A 140 -5.14 -0.51 7.93
N GLU A 141 -4.11 -1.37 7.98
CA GLU A 141 -2.97 -1.18 8.90
C GLU A 141 -2.26 0.16 8.62
N GLY A 142 -2.01 0.45 7.34
CA GLY A 142 -1.44 1.73 6.91
C GLY A 142 -2.31 2.92 7.30
N ILE A 143 -3.61 2.87 7.02
CA ILE A 143 -4.57 3.93 7.37
C ILE A 143 -4.63 4.14 8.89
N ALA A 144 -4.73 3.06 9.67
CA ALA A 144 -4.73 3.13 11.13
C ALA A 144 -3.49 3.84 11.67
N TYR A 145 -2.32 3.56 11.09
CA TYR A 145 -1.08 4.24 11.46
C TYR A 145 -1.08 5.72 11.06
N ILE A 146 -1.48 6.06 9.83
CA ILE A 146 -1.62 7.45 9.35
C ILE A 146 -2.52 8.25 10.30
N HIS A 147 -3.70 7.70 10.63
CA HIS A 147 -4.67 8.33 11.52
C HIS A 147 -4.13 8.49 12.94
N SER A 148 -3.33 7.53 13.43
CA SER A 148 -2.67 7.63 14.74
C SER A 148 -1.66 8.78 14.83
N LYS A 149 -1.14 9.26 13.70
CA LYS A 149 -0.28 10.46 13.62
C LYS A 149 -1.06 11.77 13.46
N SER A 150 -2.39 11.69 13.50
CA SER A 150 -3.33 12.78 13.20
C SER A 150 -3.26 13.25 11.74
N LEU A 151 -2.83 12.38 10.84
CA LEU A 151 -2.81 12.64 9.40
C LEU A 151 -4.03 11.99 8.72
N VAL A 152 -4.43 12.51 7.57
CA VAL A 152 -5.44 11.89 6.67
C VAL A 152 -4.93 11.96 5.24
N HIS A 153 -4.94 10.83 4.54
CA HIS A 153 -4.35 10.69 3.21
C HIS A 153 -5.14 11.46 2.14
N ARG A 154 -6.46 11.27 2.12
CA ARG A 154 -7.45 11.92 1.23
C ARG A 154 -7.37 11.63 -0.27
N ASP A 155 -6.44 10.81 -0.75
CA ASP A 155 -6.46 10.37 -2.16
C ASP A 155 -6.14 8.89 -2.32
N LEU A 156 -6.81 8.02 -1.55
CA LEU A 156 -6.62 6.57 -1.70
C LEU A 156 -7.33 6.07 -2.96
N LYS A 157 -6.55 5.47 -3.86
CA LYS A 157 -6.97 4.86 -5.12
C LYS A 157 -5.99 3.76 -5.52
N LEU A 158 -6.32 2.96 -6.51
CA LEU A 158 -5.51 1.81 -6.91
C LEU A 158 -4.07 2.18 -7.30
N SER A 159 -3.89 3.27 -8.04
CA SER A 159 -2.56 3.80 -8.41
C SER A 159 -1.73 4.30 -7.21
N ASN A 160 -2.36 4.51 -6.05
CA ASN A 160 -1.69 4.96 -4.82
C ASN A 160 -1.44 3.82 -3.83
N ILE A 161 -1.73 2.58 -4.21
CA ILE A 161 -1.38 1.38 -3.45
C ILE A 161 -0.35 0.59 -4.24
N LEU A 162 0.89 0.61 -3.76
CA LEU A 162 2.00 -0.14 -4.32
C LEU A 162 1.94 -1.60 -3.85
N VAL A 163 2.26 -2.52 -4.75
CA VAL A 163 2.33 -3.96 -4.48
C VAL A 163 3.63 -4.55 -5.04
N ASP A 164 4.34 -5.26 -4.18
CA ASP A 164 5.44 -6.11 -4.59
C ASP A 164 4.85 -7.47 -4.99
N LEU A 165 4.92 -7.80 -6.29
CA LEU A 165 4.28 -9.00 -6.82
C LEU A 165 5.02 -10.29 -6.46
N GLU A 166 6.20 -10.26 -5.85
CA GLU A 166 6.89 -11.45 -5.36
C GLU A 166 6.49 -11.73 -3.92
N THR A 167 6.70 -10.75 -3.04
CA THR A 167 6.51 -10.83 -1.59
C THR A 167 5.09 -10.54 -1.13
N MET A 168 4.26 -9.94 -1.99
CA MET A 168 2.94 -9.39 -1.65
C MET A 168 2.97 -8.28 -0.58
N ALA A 169 4.10 -7.60 -0.43
CA ALA A 169 4.16 -6.38 0.38
C ALA A 169 3.27 -5.29 -0.25
N VAL A 170 2.45 -4.64 0.58
CA VAL A 170 1.51 -3.59 0.17
C VAL A 170 1.85 -2.29 0.88
N LYS A 171 1.97 -1.19 0.15
CA LYS A 171 2.36 0.12 0.67
C LYS A 171 1.49 1.24 0.09
N ILE A 172 1.05 2.15 0.96
CA ILE A 172 0.35 3.39 0.57
C ILE A 172 1.41 4.43 0.12
N CYS A 173 1.16 5.10 -0.99
CA CYS A 173 1.99 6.21 -1.50
C CYS A 173 1.15 7.42 -1.92
N ASP A 174 1.83 8.50 -2.32
CA ASP A 174 1.27 9.77 -2.81
C ASP A 174 0.52 10.60 -1.75
N PHE A 175 1.30 11.17 -0.82
CA PHE A 175 0.77 12.00 0.28
C PHE A 175 0.60 13.48 -0.10
N GLY A 176 0.57 13.81 -1.40
CA GLY A 176 0.49 15.19 -1.89
C GLY A 176 -0.82 15.92 -1.53
N ALA A 177 -1.88 15.17 -1.17
CA ALA A 177 -3.16 15.70 -0.71
C ALA A 177 -3.38 15.56 0.81
N CYS A 178 -2.36 15.07 1.54
CA CYS A 178 -2.46 14.79 2.97
C CYS A 178 -2.75 16.07 3.77
N ILE A 179 -3.52 15.93 4.84
CA ILE A 179 -3.72 17.01 5.82
C ILE A 179 -3.28 16.58 7.20
N ASP A 180 -2.72 17.55 7.93
CA ASP A 180 -2.37 17.41 9.33
C ASP A 180 -3.51 17.98 10.18
N GLY A 181 -4.21 17.08 10.86
CA GLY A 181 -5.30 17.40 11.77
C GLY A 181 -4.87 18.33 12.90
N LYS A 182 -3.60 18.28 13.33
CA LYS A 182 -3.07 19.19 14.36
C LYS A 182 -3.06 20.65 13.91
N LYS A 183 -3.07 20.90 12.60
CA LYS A 183 -3.12 22.24 12.00
C LYS A 183 -4.55 22.69 11.66
N SER A 184 -5.54 21.81 11.82
CA SER A 184 -6.95 22.12 11.58
C SER A 184 -7.65 22.51 12.89
N PHE A 185 -8.36 23.63 12.90
CA PHE A 185 -9.13 24.10 14.07
C PHE A 185 -10.40 23.28 14.34
N TYR A 186 -10.79 22.39 13.41
CA TYR A 186 -11.92 21.49 13.55
C TYR A 186 -11.47 20.07 13.21
N MET A 187 -11.53 19.17 14.21
CA MET A 187 -11.38 17.73 14.03
C MET A 187 -12.65 17.07 14.56
N ASP A 188 -13.46 16.48 13.68
CA ASP A 188 -14.53 15.58 14.06
C ASP A 188 -14.28 14.19 13.43
N ASN A 189 -15.12 13.21 13.76
CA ASN A 189 -14.96 11.84 13.24
C ASN A 189 -15.13 11.76 11.71
N SER A 190 -15.76 12.73 11.06
CA SER A 190 -15.88 12.78 9.59
C SER A 190 -14.51 12.99 8.92
N PHE A 191 -13.56 13.60 9.65
CA PHE A 191 -12.21 13.90 9.17
C PHE A 191 -11.45 12.66 8.69
N TYR A 192 -11.56 11.55 9.41
CA TYR A 192 -10.89 10.28 9.09
C TYR A 192 -11.70 9.40 8.13
N GLY A 193 -12.98 9.69 7.99
CA GLY A 193 -13.93 8.90 7.23
C GLY A 193 -13.63 8.80 5.74
N LYS A 194 -13.00 9.84 5.18
CA LYS A 194 -12.65 9.87 3.75
C LYS A 194 -11.76 8.70 3.35
N ASP A 195 -10.71 8.41 4.11
CA ASP A 195 -9.76 7.35 3.79
C ASP A 195 -10.42 5.96 3.83
N LEU A 196 -11.32 5.74 4.80
CA LEU A 196 -12.08 4.49 4.89
C LEU A 196 -13.05 4.33 3.72
N SER A 197 -13.76 5.40 3.35
CA SER A 197 -14.65 5.39 2.19
C SER A 197 -13.89 5.10 0.90
N ASP A 198 -12.71 5.70 0.71
CA ASP A 198 -11.88 5.49 -0.46
C ASP A 198 -11.29 4.07 -0.50
N ALA A 199 -10.84 3.53 0.63
CA ALA A 199 -10.41 2.13 0.74
C ALA A 199 -11.55 1.15 0.42
N ALA A 200 -12.79 1.46 0.81
CA ALA A 200 -13.95 0.63 0.46
C ALA A 200 -14.24 0.65 -1.05
N LYS A 201 -14.14 1.81 -1.70
CA LYS A 201 -14.29 1.94 -3.16
C LYS A 201 -13.20 1.16 -3.90
N LEU A 202 -11.95 1.26 -3.44
CA LEU A 202 -10.83 0.49 -3.97
C LEU A 202 -11.12 -1.01 -3.92
N MET A 203 -11.61 -1.52 -2.78
CA MET A 203 -11.93 -2.93 -2.62
C MET A 203 -13.09 -3.40 -3.50
N ARG A 204 -14.12 -2.56 -3.68
CA ARG A 204 -15.19 -2.86 -4.63
C ARG A 204 -14.68 -2.92 -6.08
N HIS A 205 -13.64 -2.15 -6.42
CA HIS A 205 -13.05 -2.17 -7.76
C HIS A 205 -12.16 -3.38 -8.00
N LEU A 206 -11.28 -3.73 -7.06
CA LEU A 206 -10.45 -4.95 -7.17
C LEU A 206 -11.32 -6.20 -7.36
N LEU A 207 -12.49 -6.17 -6.75
CA LEU A 207 -13.32 -7.33 -6.54
C LEU A 207 -14.77 -6.97 -6.84
N PRO A 208 -15.12 -6.81 -8.13
CA PRO A 208 -16.50 -6.69 -8.51
C PRO A 208 -17.26 -7.89 -7.91
N PRO A 209 -18.51 -7.68 -7.47
CA PRO A 209 -19.29 -8.76 -6.88
C PRO A 209 -19.30 -9.95 -7.83
N SER A 210 -18.67 -11.05 -7.45
CA SER A 210 -18.82 -12.32 -8.15
C SER A 210 -20.20 -12.93 -7.91
N ALA A 211 -21.03 -12.28 -7.08
CA ALA A 211 -22.42 -12.58 -6.82
C ALA A 211 -23.28 -11.30 -6.74
N LYS A 212 -24.48 -11.32 -7.33
CA LYS A 212 -25.52 -10.28 -7.22
C LYS A 212 -26.48 -10.63 -6.10
N GLU A 213 -26.84 -9.65 -5.28
CA GLU A 213 -27.89 -9.81 -4.29
C GLU A 213 -29.27 -9.80 -4.99
N THR A 214 -30.05 -10.86 -4.83
CA THR A 214 -31.43 -10.95 -5.32
C THR A 214 -32.32 -11.46 -4.19
N HIS A 215 -33.35 -10.69 -3.82
CA HIS A 215 -34.32 -11.02 -2.76
C HIS A 215 -33.66 -11.44 -1.42
N GLY A 216 -32.58 -10.77 -1.01
CA GLY A 216 -31.85 -11.07 0.24
C GLY A 216 -30.97 -12.32 0.19
N ARG A 217 -30.71 -12.88 -1.01
CA ARG A 217 -29.73 -13.95 -1.24
C ARG A 217 -28.63 -13.48 -2.19
N MET A 218 -27.39 -13.79 -1.87
CA MET A 218 -26.24 -13.61 -2.76
C MET A 218 -26.23 -14.72 -3.82
N VAL A 219 -26.27 -14.35 -5.11
CA VAL A 219 -26.32 -15.29 -6.25
C VAL A 219 -25.11 -15.06 -7.16
N PRO A 220 -24.22 -16.04 -7.37
CA PRO A 220 -23.05 -15.89 -8.24
C PRO A 220 -23.39 -15.42 -9.66
N GLU A 221 -22.57 -14.54 -10.25
CA GLU A 221 -22.77 -14.06 -11.64
C GLU A 221 -22.70 -15.19 -12.68
N ASN A 222 -22.10 -16.33 -12.34
CA ASN A 222 -21.90 -17.48 -13.23
C ASN A 222 -22.61 -18.77 -12.76
N ASN A 223 -23.86 -18.69 -12.29
CA ASN A 223 -24.73 -19.86 -12.04
C ASN A 223 -24.06 -21.02 -11.26
N VAL A 224 -23.53 -20.75 -10.08
CA VAL A 224 -23.17 -21.81 -9.13
C VAL A 224 -24.31 -21.91 -8.13
N GLU A 225 -25.26 -22.82 -8.35
CA GLU A 225 -26.50 -22.94 -7.56
C GLU A 225 -26.27 -23.29 -6.08
N HIS A 226 -25.04 -23.55 -5.64
CA HIS A 226 -24.71 -23.77 -4.23
C HIS A 226 -23.33 -23.20 -3.92
N LEU A 227 -23.28 -22.00 -3.33
CA LEU A 227 -22.09 -21.57 -2.58
C LEU A 227 -22.01 -22.43 -1.32
N ASP A 228 -20.84 -22.95 -0.98
CA ASP A 228 -20.64 -23.55 0.34
C ASP A 228 -20.79 -22.48 1.44
N ASP A 229 -21.06 -22.93 2.67
CA ASP A 229 -21.31 -22.04 3.80
C ASP A 229 -20.12 -21.09 4.03
N GLU A 230 -18.89 -21.57 3.85
CA GLU A 230 -17.65 -20.81 4.03
C GLU A 230 -17.58 -19.61 3.06
N THR A 231 -17.82 -19.86 1.78
CA THR A 231 -17.85 -18.84 0.73
C THR A 231 -18.99 -17.86 0.96
N PHE A 232 -20.16 -18.34 1.40
CA PHE A 232 -21.28 -17.46 1.76
C PHE A 232 -20.92 -16.52 2.92
N PHE A 233 -20.34 -17.05 4.01
CA PHE A 233 -19.91 -16.25 5.15
C PHE A 233 -18.81 -15.26 4.78
N TYR A 234 -17.89 -15.65 3.89
CA TYR A 234 -16.86 -14.77 3.37
C TYR A 234 -17.46 -13.53 2.71
N PHE A 235 -18.37 -13.70 1.73
CA PHE A 235 -19.01 -12.58 1.05
C PHE A 235 -19.87 -11.72 1.99
N LYS A 236 -20.61 -12.36 2.91
CA LYS A 236 -21.40 -11.64 3.90
C LYS A 236 -20.53 -10.77 4.80
N ASN A 237 -19.44 -11.31 5.33
CA ASN A 237 -18.50 -10.56 6.18
C ASN A 237 -17.78 -9.47 5.38
N LYS A 238 -17.51 -9.70 4.10
CA LYS A 238 -16.92 -8.68 3.23
C LYS A 238 -17.85 -7.49 3.07
N GLU A 239 -19.12 -7.72 2.73
CA GLU A 239 -20.06 -6.60 2.53
C GLU A 239 -20.36 -5.87 3.84
N ASP A 240 -20.50 -6.58 4.96
CA ASP A 240 -20.65 -5.95 6.29
C ASP A 240 -19.46 -5.03 6.60
N LEU A 241 -18.23 -5.48 6.34
CA LEU A 241 -17.03 -4.66 6.50
C LEU A 241 -17.06 -3.41 5.61
N LEU A 242 -17.35 -3.57 4.31
CA LEU A 242 -17.38 -2.47 3.36
C LEU A 242 -18.47 -1.45 3.68
N GLN A 243 -19.60 -1.89 4.24
CA GLN A 243 -20.64 -0.99 4.74
C GLN A 243 -20.12 -0.18 5.92
N ARG A 244 -19.50 -0.81 6.93
CA ARG A 244 -18.93 -0.11 8.09
C ARG A 244 -17.87 0.93 7.70
N MET A 245 -17.13 0.69 6.61
CA MET A 245 -16.14 1.64 6.07
C MET A 245 -16.75 2.88 5.39
N CYS A 246 -17.97 2.76 4.84
CA CYS A 246 -18.63 3.82 4.07
C CYS A 246 -19.49 4.78 4.91
N PHE A 247 -19.73 4.51 6.20
CA PHE A 247 -20.55 5.35 7.08
C PHE A 247 -19.77 5.99 8.24
N PRO A 248 -18.73 6.80 7.98
CA PRO A 248 -17.94 7.44 9.03
C PRO A 248 -18.60 8.69 9.64
N GLU A 249 -19.74 9.15 9.11
CA GLU A 249 -20.49 10.28 9.65
C GLU A 249 -21.46 9.87 10.78
N ASP A 250 -21.62 8.57 11.04
CA ASP A 250 -22.40 8.05 12.17
C ASP A 250 -21.62 8.21 13.48
N ILE A 251 -22.30 8.40 14.61
CA ILE A 251 -21.68 8.45 15.94
C ILE A 251 -20.95 7.13 16.27
N ASN A 252 -21.33 6.05 15.57
CA ASN A 252 -20.72 4.72 15.64
C ASN A 252 -19.68 4.48 14.51
N ALA A 253 -19.12 5.54 13.94
CA ALA A 253 -18.06 5.46 12.93
C ALA A 253 -16.90 4.60 13.45
N HIS A 254 -16.59 3.53 12.70
CA HIS A 254 -15.51 2.63 13.07
C HIS A 254 -14.18 3.22 12.60
N THR A 255 -13.18 3.21 13.47
CA THR A 255 -11.80 3.52 13.09
C THR A 255 -11.20 2.38 12.27
N ALA A 256 -10.16 2.67 11.48
CA ALA A 256 -9.39 1.61 10.79
C ALA A 256 -8.91 0.53 11.76
N ALA A 257 -8.48 0.92 12.97
CA ALA A 257 -8.01 0.01 14.02
C ALA A 257 -9.11 -0.94 14.54
N GLU A 258 -10.36 -0.49 14.59
CA GLU A 258 -11.50 -1.34 14.95
C GLU A 258 -11.88 -2.28 13.82
N LEU A 259 -11.86 -1.80 12.57
CA LEU A 259 -12.16 -2.58 11.38
C LEU A 259 -11.17 -3.74 11.17
N LEU A 260 -9.91 -3.58 11.56
CA LEU A 260 -8.91 -4.66 11.54
C LEU A 260 -9.29 -5.88 12.42
N LYS A 261 -10.21 -5.73 13.37
CA LYS A 261 -10.72 -6.82 14.22
C LYS A 261 -11.90 -7.57 13.59
N HIS A 262 -12.41 -7.12 12.45
CA HIS A 262 -13.59 -7.69 11.80
C HIS A 262 -13.39 -9.18 11.46
N PRO A 263 -14.45 -10.03 11.53
CA PRO A 263 -14.37 -11.45 11.16
C PRO A 263 -13.84 -11.73 9.76
N PHE A 264 -14.03 -10.79 8.82
CA PHE A 264 -13.48 -10.88 7.46
C PHE A 264 -11.96 -11.13 7.42
N PHE A 265 -11.21 -10.62 8.41
CA PHE A 265 -9.76 -10.80 8.48
C PHE A 265 -9.31 -11.94 9.41
N ALA A 266 -10.20 -12.85 9.81
CA ALA A 266 -9.87 -13.90 10.76
C ALA A 266 -8.69 -14.78 10.30
N ASP A 267 -8.69 -15.18 9.03
CA ASP A 267 -7.62 -16.01 8.47
C ASP A 267 -6.34 -15.22 8.26
N VAL A 268 -6.43 -13.96 7.82
CA VAL A 268 -5.25 -13.07 7.70
C VAL A 268 -4.52 -12.93 9.04
N ARG A 269 -5.27 -12.67 10.13
CA ARG A 269 -4.68 -12.57 11.47
C ARG A 269 -4.09 -13.90 11.96
N ARG A 270 -4.70 -15.04 11.60
CA ARG A 270 -4.17 -16.36 11.95
C ARG A 270 -2.82 -16.61 11.28
N LEU A 271 -2.71 -16.24 10.00
CA LEU A 271 -1.48 -16.38 9.24
C LEU A 271 -0.36 -15.48 9.80
N ASP A 272 -0.67 -14.22 10.13
CA ASP A 272 0.28 -13.28 10.74
C ASP A 272 0.80 -13.77 12.10
N GLY A 273 -0.10 -14.17 13.00
CA GLY A 273 0.27 -14.65 14.33
C GLY A 273 1.07 -15.96 14.30
N SER A 274 0.87 -16.80 13.29
CA SER A 274 1.66 -18.03 13.11
C SER A 274 3.11 -17.78 12.65
N GLY A 275 3.40 -16.60 12.10
CA GLY A 275 4.74 -16.16 11.72
C GLY A 275 5.58 -15.65 12.89
N GLU A 276 4.96 -15.05 13.91
CA GLU A 276 5.67 -14.57 15.11
C GLU A 276 5.99 -15.70 16.09
N ALA A 277 5.14 -16.74 16.19
CA ALA A 277 5.34 -17.88 17.10
C ALA A 277 6.49 -18.84 16.72
N LYS A 278 7.23 -18.59 15.62
CA LYS A 278 8.36 -19.43 15.18
C LYS A 278 9.75 -18.81 15.43
N LYS A 279 9.86 -17.65 16.08
CA LYS A 279 11.18 -17.03 16.37
C LYS A 279 11.73 -17.26 17.78
N ASP A 280 10.97 -17.87 18.69
CA ASP A 280 11.45 -18.19 20.03
C ASP A 280 11.47 -19.71 20.28
N GLN A 281 12.47 -20.39 19.74
CA GLN A 281 12.99 -21.61 20.36
C GLN A 281 14.33 -21.27 21.03
N PRO A 282 14.41 -21.22 22.38
CA PRO A 282 15.70 -21.08 23.04
C PRO A 282 16.55 -22.33 22.77
N GLY A 283 17.80 -22.06 22.37
CA GLY A 283 18.80 -23.04 21.99
C GLY A 283 19.01 -24.14 23.03
N ALA A 284 19.38 -25.29 22.49
CA ALA A 284 19.72 -26.50 23.21
C ALA A 284 20.70 -26.25 24.37
N GLN A 285 20.38 -26.90 25.50
CA GLN A 285 21.26 -27.04 26.66
C GLN A 285 22.61 -27.63 26.24
N ILE A 286 23.68 -26.89 26.48
CA ILE A 286 25.01 -27.45 26.66
C ILE A 286 24.99 -28.07 28.06
N LYS A 287 25.07 -29.40 28.13
CA LYS A 287 25.46 -30.10 29.36
C LYS A 287 26.95 -30.37 29.29
N GLU A 288 27.60 -30.07 30.42
CA GLU A 288 29.01 -30.31 30.77
C GLU A 288 29.47 -31.75 30.52
#